data_AF-A0A8T8SEP9-F1
#
_entry.id   AF-A0A8T8SEP9-F1
#
_cell.length_a   1.000
_cell.length_b   1.000
_cell.length_c   1.000
_cell.angle_alpha   90.00
_cell.angle_beta   90.00
_cell.angle_gamma   90.00
#
_symmetry.space_group_name_H-M   'P 1'
#
loop_
_entity.id
_entity.type
_entity.pdbx_description
1 polymer ?
#
loop_
_entity_poly.entity_id
_entity_poly.type
_entity_poly.pdbx_seq_one_letter_code
_entity_poly.pdbx_strand_id
1 'polypeptide(L)'
;ALSGVAVLNGVVMLSFIKQLREEGRSLEDAIREGALTRLRPVLMTALVASLGFVPMALNVGIGSEVQRPLASVVIGGIVSSTILTLVVLPALYGLIHAKKTTLRRWIIFSFLALAMLLLVSVDAYAHNVAEGDKGYIQESSGVLFFPFLYLGAKHMVTGYDHLLFLFGVIFFLYRMKDVGIYVTLFAIGHSTTLLFGVLTGISANAYLIDAIIGLSVVYKALDNLGAYQRWFGVQPNTKAATLVFGFFHGFGLATKIIEFEISQDGLIPNLIAFNIGVEIGQLLALGAILIVMGYWRRTASFMRHAFAANTLLMTAGFVLVGYQLAGFAAS
;
A
#
# COMPACT_ATOMS: atom_id res chain seq x y z
N ALA A 1 -4.02 -12.73 23.36
CA ALA A 1 -4.20 -11.66 24.37
C ALA A 1 -4.85 -10.41 23.76
N LEU A 2 -4.27 -9.82 22.70
CA LEU A 2 -4.75 -8.57 22.09
C LEU A 2 -6.22 -8.57 21.65
N SER A 3 -6.67 -9.63 20.95
CA SER A 3 -8.07 -9.78 20.53
C SER A 3 -9.06 -9.72 21.71
N GLY A 4 -8.69 -10.28 22.87
CA GLY A 4 -9.52 -10.22 24.08
C GLY A 4 -9.64 -8.80 24.65
N VAL A 5 -8.55 -8.02 24.65
CA VAL A 5 -8.55 -6.62 25.11
C VAL A 5 -9.36 -5.73 24.16
N ALA A 6 -9.21 -5.94 22.85
CA ALA A 6 -9.97 -5.24 21.81
C ALA A 6 -11.49 -5.48 21.94
N VAL A 7 -11.89 -6.74 22.09
CA VAL A 7 -13.31 -7.12 22.27
C VAL A 7 -13.87 -6.53 23.55
N LEU A 8 -13.15 -6.61 24.67
CA LEU A 8 -13.61 -6.06 25.94
C LEU A 8 -13.79 -4.53 25.86
N ASN A 9 -12.83 -3.82 25.28
CA ASN A 9 -12.93 -2.37 25.07
C ASN A 9 -14.11 -1.98 24.18
N GLY A 10 -14.36 -2.74 23.11
CA GLY A 10 -15.51 -2.54 22.22
C GLY A 10 -16.86 -2.81 22.90
N VAL A 11 -16.97 -3.92 23.64
CA VAL A 11 -18.19 -4.27 24.39
C VAL A 11 -18.51 -3.20 25.43
N VAL A 12 -17.50 -2.76 26.20
CA VAL A 12 -17.71 -1.72 27.22
C VAL A 12 -18.10 -0.39 26.60
N MET A 13 -17.51 0.01 25.45
CA MET A 13 -17.92 1.21 24.72
C MET A 13 -19.40 1.15 24.31
N LEU A 14 -19.83 0.04 23.69
CA LEU A 14 -21.20 -0.12 23.23
C LEU A 14 -22.21 -0.17 24.39
N SER A 15 -21.86 -0.86 25.47
CA SER A 15 -22.69 -0.90 26.68
C SER A 15 -22.88 0.49 27.29
N PHE A 16 -21.84 1.32 27.31
CA PHE A 16 -21.92 2.70 27.83
C PHE A 16 -22.83 3.59 26.97
N ILE A 17 -22.68 3.53 25.64
CA ILE A 17 -23.55 4.26 24.71
C ILE A 17 -25.00 3.78 24.87
N LYS A 18 -25.22 2.47 24.99
CA LYS A 18 -26.56 1.89 25.20
C LYS A 18 -27.19 2.34 26.51
N GLN A 19 -26.43 2.35 27.61
CA GLN A 19 -26.91 2.83 28.90
C GLN A 19 -27.35 4.30 28.83
N LEU A 20 -26.53 5.19 28.24
CA LEU A 20 -26.89 6.60 28.05
C LEU A 20 -28.17 6.77 27.22
N ARG A 21 -28.41 5.88 26.25
CA ARG A 21 -29.65 5.84 25.47
C ARG A 21 -30.86 5.41 26.31
N GLU A 22 -30.69 4.45 27.20
CA GLU A 22 -31.71 3.99 28.15
C GLU A 22 -32.05 5.07 29.19
N GLU A 23 -31.08 5.91 29.55
CA GLU A 23 -31.25 7.12 30.39
C GLU A 23 -31.93 8.29 29.66
N GLY A 24 -32.36 8.10 28.41
CA GLY A 24 -33.14 9.07 27.63
C GLY A 24 -32.31 10.08 26.82
N ARG A 25 -30.97 9.93 26.74
CA ARG A 25 -30.14 10.81 25.92
C ARG A 25 -30.42 10.65 24.42
N SER A 26 -30.24 11.75 23.69
CA SER A 26 -30.29 11.72 22.22
C SER A 26 -29.19 10.79 21.66
N LEU A 27 -29.35 10.29 20.44
CA LEU A 27 -28.38 9.37 19.83
C LEU A 27 -26.99 10.00 19.72
N GLU A 28 -26.95 11.28 19.33
CA GLU A 28 -25.72 12.02 19.14
C GLU A 28 -25.03 12.31 20.48
N ASP A 29 -25.79 12.73 21.49
CA ASP A 29 -25.26 12.99 22.83
C ASP A 29 -24.70 11.71 23.47
N ALA A 30 -25.43 10.59 23.37
CA ALA A 30 -24.99 9.31 23.92
C ALA A 30 -23.70 8.81 23.27
N ILE A 31 -23.54 8.98 21.95
CA ILE A 31 -22.32 8.62 21.21
C ILE A 31 -21.15 9.50 21.63
N ARG A 32 -21.37 10.83 21.67
CA ARG A 32 -20.33 11.80 22.02
C ARG A 32 -19.85 11.62 23.45
N GLU A 33 -20.77 11.51 24.40
CA GLU A 33 -20.48 11.34 25.81
C GLU A 33 -19.86 9.96 26.11
N GLY A 34 -20.37 8.90 25.47
CA GLY A 34 -19.75 7.57 25.54
C GLY A 34 -18.31 7.56 25.03
N ALA A 35 -18.05 8.17 23.87
CA ALA A 35 -16.71 8.26 23.31
C ALA A 35 -15.74 9.08 24.19
N LEU A 36 -16.18 10.24 24.68
CA LEU A 36 -15.37 11.11 25.55
C LEU A 36 -15.05 10.45 26.90
N THR A 37 -16.02 9.75 27.49
CA THR A 37 -15.83 9.05 28.78
C THR A 37 -14.85 7.89 28.64
N ARG A 38 -14.88 7.20 27.51
CA ARG A 38 -14.01 6.04 27.23
C ARG A 38 -12.65 6.41 26.63
N LEU A 39 -12.47 7.65 26.18
CA LEU A 39 -11.23 8.13 25.57
C LEU A 39 -10.01 7.90 26.47
N ARG A 40 -10.04 8.40 27.71
CA ARG A 40 -8.90 8.29 28.64
C ARG A 40 -8.57 6.83 29.00
N PRO A 41 -9.53 5.98 29.41
CA PRO A 41 -9.24 4.58 29.72
C PRO A 41 -8.67 3.77 28.54
N VAL A 42 -9.23 3.95 27.33
CA VAL A 42 -8.77 3.22 26.14
C VAL A 42 -7.36 3.66 25.74
N LEU A 43 -7.07 4.97 25.76
CA LEU A 43 -5.74 5.48 25.45
C LEU A 43 -4.70 5.06 26.50
N MET A 44 -5.03 5.06 27.79
CA MET A 44 -4.09 4.62 28.84
C MET A 44 -3.70 3.15 28.66
N THR A 45 -4.66 2.28 28.39
CA THR A 45 -4.39 0.85 28.17
C THR A 45 -3.58 0.62 26.89
N ALA A 46 -3.89 1.35 25.81
CA ALA A 46 -3.13 1.30 24.57
C ALA A 46 -1.68 1.76 24.75
N LEU A 47 -1.46 2.91 25.41
CA LEU A 47 -0.13 3.47 25.62
C LEU A 47 0.75 2.57 26.47
N VAL A 48 0.23 2.08 27.61
CA VAL A 48 0.97 1.18 28.50
C VAL A 48 1.34 -0.11 27.78
N ALA A 49 0.40 -0.69 27.03
CA ALA A 49 0.65 -1.90 26.25
C ALA A 49 1.68 -1.64 25.15
N SER A 50 1.54 -0.60 24.33
CA SER A 50 2.48 -0.28 23.26
C SER A 50 3.89 -0.01 23.76
N LEU A 51 4.05 0.77 24.84
CA LEU A 51 5.36 1.05 25.45
C LEU A 51 6.07 -0.21 25.94
N GLY A 52 5.32 -1.20 26.45
CA GLY A 52 5.88 -2.48 26.88
C GLY A 52 6.50 -3.31 25.74
N PHE A 53 6.08 -3.07 24.48
CA PHE A 53 6.61 -3.74 23.29
C PHE A 53 7.68 -2.93 22.55
N VAL A 54 7.90 -1.65 22.89
CA VAL A 54 8.90 -0.79 22.22
C VAL A 54 10.33 -1.37 22.29
N PRO A 55 10.85 -1.84 23.45
CA PRO A 55 12.21 -2.40 23.49
C PRO A 55 12.34 -3.66 22.62
N MET A 56 11.28 -4.46 22.55
CA MET A 56 11.23 -5.68 21.74
C MET A 56 11.19 -5.36 20.24
N ALA A 57 10.46 -4.31 19.84
CA ALA A 57 10.42 -3.81 18.47
C ALA A 57 11.78 -3.24 18.01
N LEU A 58 12.58 -2.70 18.94
CA LEU A 58 13.89 -2.10 18.64
C LEU A 58 15.07 -3.08 18.80
N ASN A 59 14.88 -4.25 19.42
CA ASN A 59 15.96 -5.19 19.76
C ASN A 59 16.75 -5.69 18.54
N VAL A 60 18.07 -5.45 18.47
CA VAL A 60 18.99 -5.91 17.40
C VAL A 60 19.72 -7.23 17.72
N GLY A 61 19.48 -7.84 18.88
CA GLY A 61 20.21 -9.02 19.35
C GLY A 61 19.71 -10.36 18.78
N ILE A 62 20.29 -11.46 19.26
CA ILE A 62 19.87 -12.84 18.93
C ILE A 62 18.41 -13.05 19.35
N GLY A 63 17.55 -13.55 18.46
CA GLY A 63 16.11 -13.69 18.69
C GLY A 63 15.27 -12.49 18.24
N SER A 64 15.92 -11.43 17.71
CA SER A 64 15.24 -10.25 17.15
C SER A 64 14.37 -10.58 15.94
N GLU A 65 14.73 -11.63 15.20
CA GLU A 65 14.00 -12.15 14.05
C GLU A 65 12.59 -12.67 14.39
N VAL A 66 12.35 -13.07 15.64
CA VAL A 66 11.01 -13.47 16.13
C VAL A 66 10.35 -12.35 16.94
N GLN A 67 11.15 -11.63 17.72
CA GLN A 67 10.66 -10.62 18.66
C GLN A 67 10.16 -9.35 17.96
N ARG A 68 10.87 -8.85 16.94
CA ARG A 68 10.50 -7.61 16.26
C ARG A 68 9.19 -7.72 15.47
N PRO A 69 8.97 -8.76 14.64
CA PRO A 69 7.69 -8.89 13.93
C PRO A 69 6.53 -9.03 14.92
N LEU A 70 6.70 -9.83 15.98
CA LEU A 70 5.69 -10.00 17.01
C LEU A 70 5.35 -8.67 17.72
N ALA A 71 6.36 -7.89 18.12
CA ALA A 71 6.15 -6.60 18.77
C ALA A 71 5.47 -5.58 17.84
N SER A 72 5.89 -5.51 16.58
CA SER A 72 5.30 -4.63 15.58
C SER A 72 3.84 -4.97 15.28
N VAL A 73 3.51 -6.28 15.14
CA VAL A 73 2.12 -6.74 14.97
C VAL A 73 1.25 -6.38 16.17
N VAL A 74 1.78 -6.54 17.39
CA VAL A 74 1.04 -6.18 18.60
C VAL A 74 0.82 -4.68 18.71
N ILE A 75 1.84 -3.85 18.46
CA ILE A 75 1.72 -2.38 18.48
C ILE A 75 0.73 -1.91 17.42
N GLY A 76 0.86 -2.40 16.19
CA GLY A 76 -0.07 -2.08 15.10
C GLY A 76 -1.50 -2.47 15.44
N GLY A 77 -1.71 -3.67 15.99
CA GLY A 77 -3.02 -4.13 16.43
C GLY A 77 -3.61 -3.30 17.58
N ILE A 78 -2.78 -2.80 18.52
CA ILE A 78 -3.23 -1.87 19.58
C ILE A 78 -3.71 -0.55 18.98
N VAL A 79 -2.93 0.03 18.06
CA VAL A 79 -3.25 1.30 17.40
C VAL A 79 -4.54 1.16 16.60
N SER A 80 -4.63 0.14 15.75
CA SER A 80 -5.82 -0.16 14.95
C SER A 80 -7.04 -0.42 15.83
N SER A 81 -6.91 -1.21 16.90
CA SER A 81 -8.01 -1.48 17.85
C SER A 81 -8.46 -0.20 18.57
N THR A 82 -7.54 0.72 18.85
CA THR A 82 -7.84 1.99 19.52
C THR A 82 -8.68 2.89 18.61
N ILE A 83 -8.28 3.02 17.34
CA ILE A 83 -9.05 3.74 16.31
C ILE A 83 -10.41 3.07 16.09
N LEU A 84 -10.43 1.75 15.97
CA LEU A 84 -11.66 0.98 15.80
C LEU A 84 -12.64 1.22 16.97
N THR A 85 -12.13 1.25 18.19
CA THR A 85 -12.96 1.41 19.39
C THR A 85 -13.45 2.84 19.58
N LEU A 86 -12.60 3.84 19.41
CA LEU A 86 -12.92 5.24 19.72
C LEU A 86 -13.61 5.99 18.58
N VAL A 87 -13.38 5.57 17.33
CA VAL A 87 -13.87 6.28 16.14
C VAL A 87 -14.87 5.44 15.38
N VAL A 88 -14.48 4.21 15.01
CA VAL A 88 -15.28 3.39 14.09
C VAL A 88 -16.54 2.83 14.77
N LEU A 89 -16.42 2.27 15.98
CA LEU A 89 -17.55 1.70 16.71
C LEU A 89 -18.65 2.74 17.05
N PRO A 90 -18.33 3.93 17.59
CA PRO A 90 -19.34 4.96 17.85
C PRO A 90 -20.01 5.46 16.57
N ALA A 91 -19.25 5.62 15.48
CA ALA A 91 -19.79 5.97 14.17
C ALA A 91 -20.74 4.89 13.61
N LEU A 92 -20.35 3.62 13.68
CA LEU A 92 -21.19 2.49 13.27
C LEU A 92 -22.48 2.41 14.11
N TYR A 93 -22.38 2.62 15.43
CA TYR A 93 -23.55 2.63 16.30
C TYR A 93 -24.54 3.72 15.88
N GLY A 94 -24.06 4.94 15.60
CA GLY A 94 -24.87 6.04 15.10
C GLY A 94 -25.52 5.75 13.74
N LEU A 95 -24.76 5.19 12.80
CA LEU A 95 -25.26 4.83 11.48
C LEU A 95 -26.34 3.74 11.52
N ILE A 96 -26.23 2.78 12.43
CA ILE A 96 -27.22 1.70 12.58
C ILE A 96 -28.53 2.25 13.17
N HIS A 97 -28.45 3.11 14.18
CA HIS A 97 -29.60 3.60 14.95
C HIS A 97 -30.23 4.91 14.41
N ALA A 98 -29.64 5.56 13.40
CA ALA A 98 -30.23 6.69 12.68
C ALA A 98 -31.41 6.28 11.77
N LYS A 99 -32.32 7.21 11.41
CA LYS A 99 -33.49 6.96 10.53
C LYS A 99 -33.05 6.48 9.12
N LYS A 100 -33.85 5.61 8.46
CA LYS A 100 -33.46 4.82 7.27
C LYS A 100 -33.35 5.64 5.96
N THR A 101 -32.22 5.54 5.25
CA THR A 101 -32.01 6.00 3.85
C THR A 101 -31.10 5.03 3.07
N THR A 102 -31.23 4.97 1.73
CA THR A 102 -30.45 4.06 0.86
C THR A 102 -28.95 4.38 0.83
N LEU A 103 -28.58 5.67 0.97
CA LEU A 103 -27.20 6.15 1.10
C LEU A 103 -26.49 5.56 2.34
N ARG A 104 -27.26 5.25 3.40
CA ARG A 104 -26.77 4.67 4.65
C ARG A 104 -26.15 3.29 4.47
N ARG A 105 -26.68 2.47 3.55
CA ARG A 105 -26.14 1.12 3.31
C ARG A 105 -24.72 1.21 2.76
N TRP A 106 -24.46 2.09 1.80
CA TRP A 106 -23.13 2.31 1.24
C TRP A 106 -22.16 2.89 2.27
N ILE A 107 -22.58 3.84 3.10
CA ILE A 107 -21.74 4.38 4.18
C ILE A 107 -21.40 3.30 5.22
N ILE A 108 -22.36 2.46 5.60
CA ILE A 108 -22.12 1.32 6.50
C ILE A 108 -21.13 0.33 5.85
N PHE A 109 -21.30 -0.01 4.57
CA PHE A 109 -20.35 -0.87 3.85
C PHE A 109 -18.95 -0.25 3.77
N SER A 110 -18.82 1.05 3.54
CA SER A 110 -17.53 1.75 3.51
C SER A 110 -16.87 1.78 4.90
N PHE A 111 -17.63 2.01 5.96
CA PHE A 111 -17.11 1.95 7.33
C PHE A 111 -16.73 0.53 7.76
N LEU A 112 -17.51 -0.48 7.37
CA LEU A 112 -17.17 -1.88 7.61
C LEU A 112 -15.94 -2.31 6.80
N ALA A 113 -15.80 -1.83 5.56
CA ALA A 113 -14.62 -2.05 4.74
C ALA A 113 -13.38 -1.38 5.35
N LEU A 114 -13.51 -0.14 5.85
CA LEU A 114 -12.44 0.57 6.57
C LEU A 114 -12.08 -0.15 7.88
N ALA A 115 -13.08 -0.59 8.64
CA ALA A 115 -12.90 -1.39 9.86
C ALA A 115 -12.14 -2.69 9.57
N MET A 116 -12.53 -3.37 8.49
CA MET A 116 -11.88 -4.59 8.02
C MET A 116 -10.44 -4.30 7.56
N LEU A 117 -10.20 -3.18 6.87
CA LEU A 117 -8.86 -2.75 6.46
C LEU A 117 -7.96 -2.44 7.67
N LEU A 118 -8.50 -1.79 8.70
CA LEU A 118 -7.77 -1.49 9.95
C LEU A 118 -7.48 -2.75 10.77
N LEU A 119 -8.30 -3.80 10.62
CA LEU A 119 -8.07 -5.12 11.24
C LEU A 119 -7.04 -5.97 10.50
N VAL A 120 -6.68 -5.61 9.26
CA VAL A 120 -5.59 -6.25 8.54
C VAL A 120 -4.28 -5.59 8.99
N SER A 121 -3.65 -6.17 10.00
CA SER A 121 -2.25 -5.89 10.31
C SER A 121 -1.38 -6.52 9.23
N VAL A 122 -1.06 -5.76 8.18
CA VAL A 122 -0.03 -6.14 7.21
C VAL A 122 1.31 -5.79 7.83
N ASP A 123 2.22 -6.76 7.88
CA ASP A 123 3.60 -6.53 8.26
C ASP A 123 4.19 -5.32 7.53
N ALA A 124 4.96 -4.53 8.29
CA ALA A 124 5.62 -3.32 7.81
C ALA A 124 6.81 -3.68 6.91
N TYR A 125 6.57 -4.15 5.69
CA TYR A 125 7.58 -4.27 4.65
C TYR A 125 7.34 -3.23 3.56
N ALA A 126 8.28 -2.27 3.43
CA ALA A 126 8.53 -1.65 2.13
C ALA A 126 8.58 -2.76 1.07
N HIS A 127 8.04 -2.56 -0.13
CA HIS A 127 7.93 -3.60 -1.16
C HIS A 127 9.33 -4.12 -1.54
N ASN A 128 9.83 -5.06 -0.77
CA ASN A 128 11.14 -5.65 -0.88
C ASN A 128 11.00 -6.96 -1.64
N VAL A 129 12.10 -7.39 -2.25
CA VAL A 129 12.30 -8.79 -2.60
C VAL A 129 11.96 -9.62 -1.35
N ALA A 130 11.09 -10.63 -1.47
CA ALA A 130 10.57 -11.37 -0.32
C ALA A 130 11.72 -11.86 0.58
N GLU A 131 11.57 -11.84 1.91
CA GLU A 131 12.69 -12.13 2.83
C GLU A 131 13.42 -13.46 2.53
N GLY A 132 12.70 -14.49 2.07
CA GLY A 132 13.30 -15.76 1.66
C GLY A 132 14.16 -15.68 0.38
N ASP A 133 13.87 -14.74 -0.51
CA ASP A 133 14.66 -14.51 -1.72
C ASP A 133 15.94 -13.71 -1.41
N LYS A 134 15.96 -12.92 -0.32
CA LYS A 134 17.14 -12.13 0.10
C LYS A 134 18.32 -13.03 0.47
N GLY A 135 18.09 -14.07 1.28
CA GLY A 135 19.13 -15.04 1.65
C GLY A 135 19.67 -15.79 0.43
N TYR A 136 18.79 -16.17 -0.49
CA TYR A 136 19.20 -16.81 -1.75
C TYR A 136 20.13 -15.92 -2.59
N ILE A 137 19.87 -14.62 -2.68
CA ILE A 137 20.69 -13.67 -3.45
C ILE A 137 22.05 -13.42 -2.79
N GLN A 138 22.10 -13.36 -1.47
CA GLN A 138 23.34 -13.10 -0.73
C GLN A 138 24.32 -14.29 -0.75
N GLU A 139 23.79 -15.52 -0.76
CA GLU A 139 24.62 -16.74 -0.79
C GLU A 139 24.98 -17.20 -2.21
N SER A 140 24.44 -16.53 -3.23
CA SER A 140 24.60 -16.90 -4.64
C SER A 140 25.81 -16.20 -5.29
N SER A 141 26.76 -16.97 -5.83
CA SER A 141 27.90 -16.46 -6.62
C SER A 141 27.89 -16.98 -8.06
N GLY A 142 28.30 -16.15 -9.01
CA GLY A 142 28.42 -16.50 -10.42
C GLY A 142 27.17 -16.21 -11.25
N VAL A 143 27.15 -16.70 -12.49
CA VAL A 143 26.06 -16.43 -13.44
C VAL A 143 24.86 -17.35 -13.18
N LEU A 144 23.78 -16.79 -12.64
CA LEU A 144 22.53 -17.47 -12.30
C LEU A 144 21.37 -16.90 -13.11
N PHE A 145 21.32 -17.27 -14.39
CA PHE A 145 20.34 -16.71 -15.32
C PHE A 145 18.88 -16.97 -14.91
N PHE A 146 18.46 -18.23 -14.78
CA PHE A 146 17.06 -18.57 -14.50
C PHE A 146 16.55 -18.09 -13.13
N PRO A 147 17.33 -18.16 -12.04
CA PRO A 147 16.89 -17.62 -10.76
C PRO A 147 16.64 -16.11 -10.79
N PHE A 148 17.53 -15.32 -11.39
CA PHE A 148 17.32 -13.88 -11.54
C PHE A 148 16.17 -13.55 -12.50
N LEU A 149 16.00 -14.33 -13.57
CA LEU A 149 14.84 -14.23 -14.46
C LEU A 149 13.52 -14.44 -13.69
N TYR A 150 13.44 -15.48 -12.86
CA TYR A 150 12.27 -15.74 -12.03
C TYR A 150 12.06 -14.62 -11.00
N LEU A 151 13.12 -14.16 -10.35
CA LEU A 151 13.07 -13.10 -9.36
C LEU A 151 12.54 -11.79 -9.97
N GLY A 152 13.00 -11.42 -11.17
CA GLY A 152 12.50 -10.25 -11.89
C GLY A 152 11.00 -10.38 -12.23
N ALA A 153 10.57 -11.56 -12.70
CA ALA A 153 9.16 -11.81 -12.98
C ALA A 153 8.30 -11.75 -11.71
N LYS A 154 8.79 -12.34 -10.61
CA LYS A 154 8.13 -12.32 -9.31
C LYS A 154 8.04 -10.90 -8.76
N HIS A 155 9.11 -10.12 -8.81
CA HIS A 155 9.12 -8.70 -8.41
C HIS A 155 8.04 -7.92 -9.15
N MET A 156 7.95 -8.07 -10.47
CA MET A 156 6.95 -7.36 -11.26
C MET A 156 5.52 -7.80 -10.97
N VAL A 157 5.26 -9.10 -10.80
CA VAL A 157 3.90 -9.63 -10.57
C VAL A 157 3.43 -9.40 -9.12
N THR A 158 4.35 -9.35 -8.16
CA THR A 158 4.03 -9.09 -6.75
C THR A 158 4.10 -7.62 -6.37
N GLY A 159 4.67 -6.77 -7.23
CA GLY A 159 4.76 -5.32 -7.09
C GLY A 159 3.40 -4.64 -7.21
N TYR A 160 2.74 -4.44 -6.07
CA TYR A 160 1.44 -3.75 -6.04
C TYR A 160 1.51 -2.34 -6.61
N ASP A 161 2.61 -1.62 -6.39
CA ASP A 161 2.90 -0.32 -6.98
C ASP A 161 2.91 -0.37 -8.51
N HIS A 162 3.63 -1.33 -9.09
CA HIS A 162 3.70 -1.56 -10.53
C HIS A 162 2.33 -1.93 -11.12
N LEU A 163 1.59 -2.82 -10.46
CA LEU A 163 0.25 -3.23 -10.89
C LEU A 163 -0.77 -2.09 -10.83
N LEU A 164 -0.75 -1.30 -9.75
CA LEU A 164 -1.63 -0.14 -9.59
C LEU A 164 -1.29 0.94 -10.63
N PHE A 165 -0.02 1.21 -10.85
CA PHE A 165 0.41 2.15 -11.88
C PHE A 165 0.00 1.69 -13.27
N LEU A 166 0.28 0.42 -13.62
CA LEU A 166 -0.09 -0.16 -14.92
C LEU A 166 -1.59 -0.11 -15.14
N PHE A 167 -2.38 -0.49 -14.13
CA PHE A 167 -3.84 -0.37 -14.14
C PHE A 167 -4.29 1.09 -14.40
N GLY A 168 -3.68 2.05 -13.71
CA GLY A 168 -3.94 3.47 -13.91
C GLY A 168 -3.61 3.95 -15.32
N VAL A 169 -2.45 3.56 -15.87
CA VAL A 169 -2.03 3.90 -17.23
C VAL A 169 -2.98 3.36 -18.27
N ILE A 170 -3.32 2.08 -18.17
CA ILE A 170 -4.15 1.46 -19.18
C ILE A 170 -5.61 1.82 -19.02
N PHE A 171 -6.07 2.37 -17.90
CA PHE A 171 -7.49 2.54 -17.53
C PHE A 171 -8.39 3.03 -18.67
N PHE A 172 -7.96 4.06 -19.41
CA PHE A 172 -8.67 4.62 -20.58
C PHE A 172 -8.01 4.36 -21.94
N LEU A 173 -6.97 3.52 -22.01
CA LEU A 173 -6.31 3.16 -23.26
C LEU A 173 -7.01 1.95 -23.91
N TYR A 174 -7.62 2.17 -25.09
CA TYR A 174 -8.32 1.13 -25.86
C TYR A 174 -7.47 0.51 -26.97
N ARG A 175 -6.44 1.20 -27.45
CA ARG A 175 -5.60 0.73 -28.55
C ARG A 175 -4.35 0.03 -28.01
N MET A 176 -4.14 -1.21 -28.47
CA MET A 176 -2.96 -2.01 -28.07
C MET A 176 -1.64 -1.33 -28.39
N LYS A 177 -1.57 -0.57 -29.50
CA LYS A 177 -0.38 0.21 -29.87
C LYS A 177 -0.02 1.25 -28.80
N ASP A 178 -1.03 1.93 -28.24
CA ASP A 178 -0.80 2.96 -27.23
C ASP A 178 -0.32 2.31 -25.94
N VAL A 179 -0.97 1.23 -25.49
CA VAL A 179 -0.54 0.45 -24.32
C VAL A 179 0.91 -0.01 -24.45
N GLY A 180 1.29 -0.56 -25.61
CA GLY A 180 2.67 -0.98 -25.87
C GLY A 180 3.68 0.16 -25.72
N ILE A 181 3.37 1.36 -26.23
CA ILE A 181 4.25 2.52 -26.10
C ILE A 181 4.51 2.89 -24.63
N TYR A 182 3.46 2.92 -23.79
CA TYR A 182 3.63 3.25 -22.36
C TYR A 182 4.45 2.19 -21.61
N VAL A 183 4.15 0.92 -21.87
CA VAL A 183 4.86 -0.24 -21.29
C VAL A 183 6.34 -0.18 -21.66
N THR A 184 6.67 0.08 -22.92
CA THR A 184 8.06 0.22 -23.38
C THR A 184 8.75 1.44 -22.77
N LEU A 185 8.08 2.60 -22.70
CA LEU A 185 8.67 3.80 -22.08
C LEU A 185 8.99 3.59 -20.59
N PHE A 186 8.08 2.93 -19.87
CA PHE A 186 8.32 2.57 -18.48
C PHE A 186 9.50 1.60 -18.34
N ALA A 187 9.53 0.53 -19.14
CA ALA A 187 10.59 -0.47 -19.14
C ALA A 187 11.96 0.16 -19.45
N ILE A 188 12.04 1.04 -20.45
CA ILE A 188 13.27 1.78 -20.78
C ILE A 188 13.74 2.60 -19.57
N GLY A 189 12.84 3.36 -18.93
CA GLY A 189 13.21 4.16 -17.76
C GLY A 189 13.68 3.30 -16.60
N HIS A 190 12.94 2.24 -16.31
CA HIS A 190 13.22 1.27 -15.26
C HIS A 190 14.58 0.59 -15.46
N SER A 191 14.78 -0.10 -16.59
CA SER A 191 16.02 -0.83 -16.85
C SER A 191 17.25 0.09 -16.87
N THR A 192 17.11 1.30 -17.41
CA THR A 192 18.24 2.26 -17.50
C THR A 192 18.72 2.67 -16.11
N THR A 193 17.80 3.09 -15.23
CA THR A 193 18.17 3.56 -13.89
C THR A 193 18.51 2.43 -12.93
N LEU A 194 17.93 1.24 -13.13
CA LEU A 194 18.31 0.04 -12.42
C LEU A 194 19.78 -0.30 -12.68
N LEU A 195 20.15 -0.47 -13.95
CA LEU A 195 21.52 -0.80 -14.34
C LEU A 195 22.49 0.33 -13.94
N PHE A 196 22.12 1.58 -14.22
CA PHE A 196 22.96 2.72 -13.87
C PHE A 196 23.22 2.82 -12.37
N GLY A 197 22.18 2.72 -11.54
CA GLY A 197 22.31 2.81 -10.08
C GLY A 197 23.22 1.72 -9.54
N VAL A 198 22.99 0.46 -9.94
CA VAL A 198 23.79 -0.68 -9.47
C VAL A 198 25.25 -0.59 -9.94
N LEU A 199 25.49 -0.21 -11.20
CA LEU A 199 26.86 -0.13 -11.76
C LEU A 199 27.68 1.04 -11.21
N THR A 200 27.03 2.15 -10.84
CA THR A 200 27.69 3.33 -10.29
C THR A 200 27.75 3.32 -8.77
N GLY A 201 27.00 2.44 -8.12
CA GLY A 201 26.84 2.42 -6.66
C GLY A 201 26.06 3.62 -6.12
N ILE A 202 25.41 4.40 -6.98
CA ILE A 202 24.58 5.53 -6.55
C ILE A 202 23.27 4.96 -5.99
N SER A 203 23.04 5.18 -4.69
CA SER A 203 21.81 4.83 -4.00
C SER A 203 21.18 6.06 -3.34
N ALA A 204 19.90 5.95 -3.01
CA ALA A 204 19.18 6.92 -2.18
C ALA A 204 18.49 6.21 -1.02
N ASN A 205 17.63 6.88 -0.26
CA ASN A 205 16.83 6.20 0.74
C ASN A 205 15.65 5.47 0.06
N ALA A 206 15.57 4.15 0.24
CA ALA A 206 14.54 3.32 -0.39
C ALA A 206 13.11 3.74 -0.03
N TYR A 207 12.85 4.15 1.22
CA TYR A 207 11.53 4.62 1.64
C TYR A 207 11.12 5.92 0.92
N LEU A 208 12.06 6.86 0.74
CA LEU A 208 11.78 8.12 0.03
C LEU A 208 11.50 7.87 -1.46
N ILE A 209 12.25 6.97 -2.09
CA ILE A 209 12.00 6.61 -3.49
C ILE A 209 10.65 5.88 -3.62
N ASP A 210 10.36 4.91 -2.76
CA ASP A 210 9.07 4.19 -2.76
C ASP A 210 7.89 5.14 -2.49
N ALA A 211 8.08 6.20 -1.70
CA ALA A 211 7.08 7.26 -1.52
C ALA A 211 6.85 8.05 -2.83
N ILE A 212 7.91 8.40 -3.56
CA ILE A 212 7.78 9.04 -4.89
C ILE A 212 7.06 8.11 -5.88
N ILE A 213 7.35 6.81 -5.81
CA ILE A 213 6.65 5.78 -6.58
C ILE A 213 5.16 5.76 -6.23
N GLY A 214 4.78 5.77 -4.95
CA GLY A 214 3.38 5.88 -4.51
C GLY A 214 2.70 7.16 -5.03
N LEU A 215 3.41 8.29 -5.06
CA LEU A 215 2.90 9.54 -5.64
C LEU A 215 2.65 9.44 -7.14
N SER A 216 3.38 8.59 -7.87
CA SER A 216 3.11 8.36 -9.30
C SER A 216 1.73 7.74 -9.56
N VAL A 217 1.25 6.88 -8.64
CA VAL A 217 -0.09 6.27 -8.68
C VAL A 217 -1.15 7.34 -8.44
N VAL A 218 -0.94 8.21 -7.45
CA VAL A 218 -1.80 9.38 -7.16
C VAL A 218 -1.87 10.29 -8.38
N TYR A 219 -0.71 10.63 -8.95
CA TYR A 219 -0.60 11.45 -10.15
C TYR A 219 -1.43 10.85 -11.28
N LYS A 220 -1.31 9.54 -11.51
CA LYS A 220 -1.99 8.90 -12.65
C LYS A 220 -3.50 8.83 -12.45
N ALA A 221 -3.96 8.63 -11.21
CA ALA A 221 -5.38 8.70 -10.90
C ALA A 221 -5.96 10.11 -11.12
N LEU A 222 -5.23 11.17 -10.72
CA LEU A 222 -5.62 12.56 -10.96
C LEU A 222 -5.67 12.90 -12.46
N ASP A 223 -4.70 12.40 -13.22
CA ASP A 223 -4.64 12.54 -14.67
C ASP A 223 -5.86 11.89 -15.34
N ASN A 224 -6.20 10.67 -14.96
CA ASN A 224 -7.38 9.95 -15.43
C ASN A 224 -8.71 10.66 -15.10
N LEU A 225 -8.77 11.40 -13.99
CA LEU A 225 -9.93 12.20 -13.58
C LEU A 225 -10.00 13.56 -14.30
N GLY A 226 -8.97 13.92 -15.08
CA GLY A 226 -8.87 15.23 -15.73
C GLY A 226 -8.61 16.38 -14.76
N ALA A 227 -8.06 16.10 -13.57
CA ALA A 227 -7.86 17.09 -12.52
C ALA A 227 -6.91 18.22 -12.97
N TYR A 228 -5.80 17.89 -13.62
CA TYR A 228 -4.81 18.88 -14.08
C TYR A 228 -5.41 19.89 -15.07
N GLN A 229 -6.23 19.42 -16.02
CA GLN A 229 -6.92 20.30 -16.95
C GLN A 229 -7.89 21.25 -16.24
N ARG A 230 -8.59 20.78 -15.19
CA ARG A 230 -9.53 21.62 -14.41
C ARG A 230 -8.83 22.61 -13.49
N TRP A 231 -7.71 22.22 -12.88
CA TRP A 231 -7.02 23.04 -11.89
C TRP A 231 -6.04 24.03 -12.52
N PHE A 232 -5.33 23.61 -13.58
CA PHE A 232 -4.23 24.38 -14.16
C PHE A 232 -4.44 24.72 -15.65
N GLY A 233 -5.53 24.24 -16.26
CA GLY A 233 -5.80 24.49 -17.69
C GLY A 233 -4.87 23.73 -18.66
N VAL A 234 -3.96 22.90 -18.14
CA VAL A 234 -2.95 22.17 -18.92
C VAL A 234 -2.98 20.69 -18.54
N GLN A 235 -2.85 19.83 -19.55
CA GLN A 235 -2.78 18.38 -19.41
C GLN A 235 -1.30 17.94 -19.56
N PRO A 236 -0.67 17.37 -18.52
CA PRO A 236 0.71 16.91 -18.59
C PRO A 236 0.91 15.82 -19.65
N ASN A 237 2.11 15.76 -20.26
CA ASN A 237 2.42 14.69 -21.20
C ASN A 237 2.56 13.35 -20.47
N THR A 238 1.55 12.50 -20.62
CA THR A 238 1.50 11.18 -20.00
C THR A 238 2.65 10.28 -20.39
N LYS A 239 3.13 10.34 -21.64
CA LYS A 239 4.28 9.52 -22.10
C LYS A 239 5.57 9.92 -21.38
N ALA A 240 5.79 11.24 -21.25
CA ALA A 240 6.94 11.76 -20.52
C ALA A 240 6.86 11.38 -19.03
N ALA A 241 5.68 11.52 -18.42
CA ALA A 241 5.47 11.11 -17.03
C ALA A 241 5.75 9.62 -16.80
N THR A 242 5.26 8.74 -17.69
CA THR A 242 5.52 7.29 -17.61
C THR A 242 7.01 6.95 -17.69
N LEU A 243 7.78 7.63 -18.54
CA LEU A 243 9.24 7.46 -18.60
C LEU A 243 9.91 7.91 -17.30
N VAL A 244 9.53 9.08 -16.77
CA VAL A 244 10.05 9.62 -15.51
C VAL A 244 9.75 8.69 -14.33
N PHE A 245 8.54 8.12 -14.27
CA PHE A 245 8.21 7.15 -13.23
C PHE A 245 8.99 5.85 -13.37
N GLY A 246 9.24 5.40 -14.62
CA GLY A 246 10.17 4.31 -14.89
C GLY A 246 11.55 4.58 -14.28
N PHE A 247 12.09 5.79 -14.43
CA PHE A 247 13.37 6.17 -13.81
C PHE A 247 13.36 6.05 -12.28
N PHE A 248 12.31 6.51 -11.61
CA PHE A 248 12.22 6.37 -10.16
C PHE A 248 12.06 4.92 -9.71
N HIS A 249 11.31 4.09 -10.45
CA HIS A 249 11.13 2.68 -10.10
C HIS A 249 12.43 1.89 -10.25
N GLY A 250 13.14 2.05 -11.38
CA GLY A 250 14.41 1.38 -11.59
C GLY A 250 15.46 1.77 -10.56
N PHE A 251 15.53 3.07 -10.25
CA PHE A 251 16.44 3.59 -9.23
C PHE A 251 16.11 3.11 -7.79
N GLY A 252 14.82 3.00 -7.46
CA GLY A 252 14.37 2.45 -6.18
C GLY A 252 14.79 1.00 -5.98
N LEU A 253 14.65 0.18 -7.03
CA LEU A 253 15.12 -1.20 -6.99
C LEU A 253 16.66 -1.29 -6.95
N ALA A 254 17.38 -0.45 -7.71
CA ALA A 254 18.84 -0.40 -7.66
C ALA A 254 19.34 -0.12 -6.23
N THR A 255 18.72 0.84 -5.54
CA THR A 255 19.02 1.18 -4.15
C THR A 255 18.92 -0.06 -3.25
N LYS A 256 17.83 -0.84 -3.36
CA LYS A 256 17.63 -2.06 -2.56
C LYS A 256 18.63 -3.15 -2.89
N ILE A 257 18.97 -3.33 -4.17
CA ILE A 257 19.96 -4.30 -4.63
C ILE A 257 21.36 -3.97 -4.06
N ILE A 258 21.73 -2.70 -4.05
CA ILE A 258 23.02 -2.23 -3.48
C ILE A 258 23.05 -2.51 -1.98
N GLU A 259 21.95 -2.26 -1.25
CA GLU A 259 21.83 -2.56 0.18
C GLU A 259 21.93 -4.07 0.50
N PHE A 260 21.75 -4.95 -0.49
CA PHE A 260 21.82 -6.41 -0.29
C PHE A 260 23.23 -6.99 -0.42
N GLU A 261 24.26 -6.17 -0.70
CA GLU A 261 25.68 -6.59 -0.80
C GLU A 261 25.89 -7.81 -1.73
N ILE A 262 25.25 -7.81 -2.89
CA ILE A 262 25.32 -8.93 -3.84
C ILE A 262 26.74 -9.13 -4.36
N SER A 263 27.13 -10.40 -4.58
CA SER A 263 28.39 -10.75 -5.24
C SER A 263 28.56 -10.03 -6.58
N GLN A 264 29.75 -9.46 -6.78
CA GLN A 264 30.15 -8.83 -8.05
C GLN A 264 30.35 -9.86 -9.17
N ASP A 265 30.56 -11.13 -8.80
CA ASP A 265 30.76 -12.22 -9.75
C ASP A 265 29.44 -12.60 -10.44
N GLY A 266 29.37 -12.38 -11.75
CA GLY A 266 28.14 -12.60 -12.56
C GLY A 266 27.09 -11.50 -12.45
N LEU A 267 27.39 -10.35 -11.81
CA LEU A 267 26.41 -9.29 -11.55
C LEU A 267 25.70 -8.79 -12.82
N ILE A 268 26.45 -8.42 -13.86
CA ILE A 268 25.87 -7.89 -15.11
C ILE A 268 24.93 -8.90 -15.78
N PRO A 269 25.33 -10.15 -16.08
CA PRO A 269 24.41 -11.11 -16.69
C PRO A 269 23.21 -11.46 -15.80
N ASN A 270 23.37 -11.44 -14.46
CA ASN A 270 22.27 -11.63 -13.52
C ASN A 270 21.27 -10.46 -13.55
N LEU A 271 21.74 -9.21 -13.63
CA LEU A 271 20.89 -8.02 -13.78
C LEU A 271 20.18 -7.99 -15.13
N ILE A 272 20.82 -8.44 -16.20
CA ILE A 272 20.17 -8.58 -17.52
C ILE A 272 19.06 -9.63 -17.43
N ALA A 273 19.34 -10.81 -16.85
CA ALA A 273 18.34 -11.85 -16.65
C ALA A 273 17.15 -11.35 -15.81
N PHE A 274 17.44 -10.60 -14.74
CA PHE A 274 16.40 -9.95 -13.93
C PHE A 274 15.52 -9.00 -14.75
N ASN A 275 16.11 -8.13 -15.57
CA ASN A 275 15.35 -7.20 -16.43
C ASN A 275 14.45 -7.95 -17.43
N ILE A 276 14.95 -9.02 -18.05
CA ILE A 276 14.14 -9.88 -18.93
C ILE A 276 12.97 -10.47 -18.13
N GLY A 277 13.22 -10.87 -16.89
CA GLY A 277 12.20 -11.36 -15.97
C GLY A 277 11.12 -10.33 -15.70
N VAL A 278 11.50 -9.09 -15.39
CA VAL A 278 10.57 -7.96 -15.19
C VAL A 278 9.70 -7.75 -16.42
N GLU A 279 10.29 -7.75 -17.62
CA GLU A 279 9.53 -7.56 -18.86
C GLU A 279 8.51 -8.69 -19.10
N ILE A 280 8.90 -9.94 -18.86
CA ILE A 280 7.98 -11.10 -18.91
C ILE A 280 6.84 -10.92 -17.90
N GLY A 281 7.17 -10.60 -16.65
CA GLY A 281 6.18 -10.35 -15.60
C GLY A 281 5.21 -9.23 -15.97
N GLN A 282 5.71 -8.16 -16.58
CA GLN A 282 4.92 -7.01 -17.01
C GLN A 282 3.96 -7.38 -18.13
N LEU A 283 4.40 -8.18 -19.12
CA LEU A 283 3.54 -8.67 -20.19
C LEU A 283 2.44 -9.59 -19.67
N LEU A 284 2.75 -10.48 -18.72
CA LEU A 284 1.77 -11.37 -18.08
C LEU A 284 0.74 -10.58 -17.28
N ALA A 285 1.19 -9.67 -16.42
CA ALA A 285 0.32 -8.80 -15.62
C ALA A 285 -0.57 -7.93 -16.52
N LEU A 286 0.01 -7.32 -17.56
CA LEU A 286 -0.72 -6.55 -18.54
C LEU A 286 -1.80 -7.38 -19.23
N GLY A 287 -1.47 -8.59 -19.68
CA GLY A 287 -2.41 -9.50 -20.31
C GLY A 287 -3.62 -9.76 -19.41
N ALA A 288 -3.38 -10.09 -18.14
CA ALA A 288 -4.43 -10.31 -17.15
C ALA A 288 -5.30 -9.06 -16.93
N ILE A 289 -4.68 -7.88 -16.72
CA ILE A 289 -5.42 -6.64 -16.48
C ILE A 289 -6.23 -6.24 -17.73
N LEU A 290 -5.68 -6.37 -18.93
CA LEU A 290 -6.38 -6.05 -20.17
C LEU A 290 -7.59 -6.95 -20.41
N ILE A 291 -7.52 -8.24 -20.05
CA ILE A 291 -8.68 -9.14 -20.12
C ILE A 291 -9.79 -8.62 -19.21
N VAL A 292 -9.48 -8.36 -17.93
CA VAL A 292 -10.46 -7.86 -16.94
C VAL A 292 -11.04 -6.52 -17.37
N MET A 293 -10.19 -5.57 -17.76
CA MET A 293 -10.59 -4.24 -18.24
C MET A 293 -11.41 -4.35 -19.53
N GLY A 294 -11.06 -5.27 -20.42
CA GLY A 294 -11.77 -5.50 -21.67
C GLY A 294 -13.23 -5.91 -21.45
N TYR A 295 -13.49 -6.78 -20.47
CA TYR A 295 -14.87 -7.13 -20.07
C TYR A 295 -15.56 -5.96 -19.37
N TRP A 296 -14.90 -5.33 -18.40
CA TRP A 296 -15.51 -4.29 -17.58
C TRP A 296 -15.89 -3.04 -18.39
N ARG A 297 -15.05 -2.64 -19.36
CA ARG A 297 -15.32 -1.50 -20.26
C ARG A 297 -16.54 -1.66 -21.15
N ARG A 298 -16.98 -2.90 -21.40
CA ARG A 298 -18.19 -3.17 -22.20
C ARG A 298 -19.48 -2.94 -21.40
N THR A 299 -19.39 -2.72 -20.08
CA THR A 299 -20.56 -2.49 -19.23
C THR A 299 -21.03 -1.04 -19.28
N ALA A 300 -22.35 -0.81 -19.32
CA ALA A 300 -22.95 0.53 -19.32
C ALA A 300 -22.69 1.32 -18.01
N SER A 301 -22.20 0.65 -16.97
CA SER A 301 -21.84 1.25 -15.68
C SER A 301 -20.36 1.66 -15.59
N PHE A 302 -19.53 1.35 -16.59
CA PHE A 302 -18.09 1.63 -16.57
C PHE A 302 -17.80 3.10 -16.26
N MET A 303 -18.44 4.04 -16.94
CA MET A 303 -18.22 5.49 -16.70
C MET A 303 -18.63 5.93 -15.29
N ARG A 304 -19.66 5.32 -14.71
CA ARG A 304 -20.09 5.60 -13.33
C ARG A 304 -19.09 5.04 -12.31
N HIS A 305 -18.54 3.86 -12.58
CA HIS A 305 -17.55 3.24 -11.72
C HIS A 305 -16.12 3.78 -11.93
N ALA A 306 -15.84 4.42 -13.07
CA ALA A 306 -14.52 4.93 -13.40
C ALA A 306 -14.05 5.99 -12.40
N PHE A 307 -14.95 6.87 -11.97
CA PHE A 307 -14.64 7.86 -10.92
C PHE A 307 -14.29 7.18 -9.60
N ALA A 308 -15.10 6.22 -9.16
CA ALA A 308 -14.89 5.48 -7.92
C ALA A 308 -13.57 4.68 -7.96
N ALA A 309 -13.28 4.00 -9.08
CA ALA A 309 -12.07 3.21 -9.23
C ALA A 309 -10.80 4.06 -9.26
N ASN A 310 -10.81 5.21 -9.93
CA ASN A 310 -9.67 6.14 -9.89
C ASN A 310 -9.54 6.80 -8.50
N THR A 311 -10.64 7.03 -7.78
CA THR A 311 -10.59 7.48 -6.39
C THR A 311 -9.96 6.43 -5.48
N LEU A 312 -10.33 5.16 -5.64
CA LEU A 312 -9.70 4.04 -4.91
C LEU A 312 -8.22 3.90 -5.26
N LEU A 313 -7.86 4.01 -6.53
CA LEU A 313 -6.47 4.01 -6.99
C LEU A 313 -5.66 5.14 -6.36
N MET A 314 -6.22 6.35 -6.33
CA MET A 314 -5.61 7.52 -5.69
C MET A 314 -5.42 7.31 -4.18
N THR A 315 -6.45 6.79 -3.50
CA THR A 315 -6.39 6.46 -2.07
C THR A 315 -5.31 5.41 -1.80
N ALA A 316 -5.22 4.35 -2.60
CA ALA A 316 -4.17 3.35 -2.49
C ALA A 316 -2.78 3.99 -2.65
N GLY A 317 -2.61 4.89 -3.63
CA GLY A 317 -1.39 5.67 -3.80
C GLY A 317 -1.01 6.48 -2.55
N PHE A 318 -1.95 7.24 -1.98
CA PHE A 318 -1.68 7.99 -0.74
C PHE A 318 -1.38 7.10 0.46
N VAL A 319 -2.05 5.94 0.58
CA VAL A 319 -1.76 4.96 1.62
C VAL A 319 -0.33 4.44 1.48
N LEU A 320 0.10 4.09 0.27
CA LEU A 320 1.48 3.67 0.00
C LEU A 320 2.49 4.77 0.37
N VAL A 321 2.22 6.03 0.00
CA VAL A 321 3.08 7.16 0.37
C VAL A 321 3.18 7.31 1.89
N GLY A 322 2.04 7.34 2.58
CA GLY A 322 2.01 7.48 4.04
C GLY A 322 2.72 6.34 4.75
N TYR A 323 2.56 5.12 4.25
CA TYR A 323 3.24 3.93 4.74
C TYR A 323 4.77 4.05 4.61
N GLN A 324 5.26 4.48 3.44
CA GLN A 324 6.69 4.62 3.20
C GLN A 324 7.30 5.77 3.99
N LEU A 325 6.62 6.92 4.10
CA LEU A 325 7.08 8.05 4.92
C LEU A 325 7.09 7.73 6.42
N ALA A 326 6.13 6.91 6.90
CA ALA A 326 6.13 6.42 8.27
C ALA A 326 7.30 5.46 8.51
N GLY A 327 7.59 4.58 7.55
CA GLY A 327 8.78 3.72 7.56
C GLY A 327 10.08 4.53 7.62
N PHE A 328 10.20 5.57 6.79
CA PHE A 328 11.33 6.50 6.80
C PHE A 328 11.51 7.23 8.13
N ALA A 329 10.42 7.67 8.76
CA ALA A 329 10.48 8.36 10.05
C ALA A 329 10.87 7.42 11.21
N ALA A 330 10.69 6.11 11.02
CA ALA A 330 11.00 5.08 12.01
C ALA A 330 12.36 4.39 11.79
N SER A 331 12.98 4.56 10.63
CA SER A 331 14.30 4.02 10.25
C SER A 331 15.44 4.92 10.67
#